data_AF-A0A498HXI9-F1
#
_entry.id   AF-A0A498HXI9-F1
#
_cell.length_a   1.000
_cell.length_b   1.000
_cell.length_c   1.000
_cell.angle_alpha   90.00
_cell.angle_beta   90.00
_cell.angle_gamma   90.00
#
_symmetry.space_group_name_H-M   'P 1'
#
loop_
_entity.id
_entity.type
_entity.pdbx_description
1 polymer ?
#
loop_
_entity_poly.entity_id
_entity_poly.type
_entity_poly.pdbx_seq_one_letter_code
_entity_poly.pdbx_strand_id
1 'polypeptide(L)'
;MTSNNKNATFLFLNPANYKEPNPHHDSHFPKQNLQAKPPFSCGLFRWVVYFGFLDAFEASILDGTCSYQMGMRISTVLLALRFWSVLRHNLEKIFLKCDYLILFFFCNCYVFCLLVQVEGLRGDSKVRGVNLGGWLVVEGWIKPSLFDDIPNEDMLDGTQVQLKSVTLEKYVSAENGGGMNVSVDRDIASSWETFRLWRVSESEFQFRTLQGQFLTCDGEGCFFSATAEPPPTLGTFYIERNNNGRVHIRTINGTYLQATLQTQLTADYPGKPGWEDNAATFEITIVANTLHGDYQLTNGYGYSKAKDILKRHRNSFITVGDFSFLYRHGINTVRIPVGWWIAYDPDPPAPFIGGTLEALDNAFSWAQAYNIKCIIDLHAAPGSQNGMEHSASRDGSTDWPNPDHISQTLHVIDFLASRYARHPALLGIELLNEPSAAAVPLDTLVSYYKQGYQIVRKYSSAAYVIVCQRIGNADPLELYQANIGSHHLVVDLHYYNLFDNFFVNMSAVDNMQFIYKSREAQLQALNSANGPLVLIGEWVNEWNVTNGSQTDYQDFGRVQLEVYNLASFGWAYWTLKNDRPHWDFEWNIKNNYLQLGNSPKNWNVNSLVLLGSAYL
;
A
#
# COMPACT_ATOMS: atom_id res chain seq x y z
N MET A 1 -10.26 36.86 24.14
CA MET A 1 -8.94 36.51 23.58
C MET A 1 -8.21 35.69 24.63
N THR A 2 -7.49 34.64 24.20
CA THR A 2 -6.92 33.49 24.94
C THR A 2 -7.93 32.42 25.38
N SER A 3 -8.04 31.36 24.56
CA SER A 3 -8.66 30.08 24.94
C SER A 3 -7.61 28.98 24.92
N ASN A 4 -7.54 28.27 26.03
CA ASN A 4 -6.66 27.14 26.32
C ASN A 4 -6.92 25.96 25.38
N ASN A 5 -5.89 25.50 24.68
CA ASN A 5 -5.87 24.17 24.07
C ASN A 5 -5.39 23.16 25.12
N LYS A 6 -6.29 22.26 25.54
CA LYS A 6 -5.93 21.03 26.25
C LYS A 6 -5.94 19.89 25.25
N ASN A 7 -4.80 19.20 25.18
CA ASN A 7 -4.56 18.00 24.39
C ASN A 7 -5.57 16.90 24.73
N ALA A 8 -6.20 16.33 23.70
CA ALA A 8 -7.02 15.14 23.81
C ALA A 8 -6.13 13.90 23.63
N THR A 9 -5.98 13.13 24.71
CA THR A 9 -5.32 11.82 24.72
C THR A 9 -6.28 10.79 24.13
N PHE A 10 -5.89 10.13 23.04
CA PHE A 10 -6.64 9.00 22.47
C PHE A 10 -6.45 7.76 23.34
N LEU A 11 -7.53 7.31 23.98
CA LEU A 11 -7.62 6.01 24.67
C LEU A 11 -8.10 4.95 23.67
N PHE A 12 -7.22 4.05 23.25
CA PHE A 12 -7.63 2.83 22.56
C PHE A 12 -7.74 1.67 23.55
N LEU A 13 -8.92 1.03 23.54
CA LEU A 13 -9.27 -0.11 24.36
C LEU A 13 -8.59 -1.39 23.83
N ASN A 14 -7.97 -2.11 24.76
CA ASN A 14 -7.27 -3.39 24.58
C ASN A 14 -8.27 -4.57 24.45
N PRO A 15 -8.16 -5.47 23.47
CA PRO A 15 -8.87 -6.74 23.51
C PRO A 15 -7.89 -7.92 23.63
N ALA A 16 -7.58 -8.32 24.86
CA ALA A 16 -7.06 -9.65 25.17
C ALA A 16 -8.20 -10.50 25.74
N ASN A 17 -8.56 -11.59 25.04
CA ASN A 17 -8.90 -12.92 25.59
C ASN A 17 -9.73 -13.72 24.59
N TYR A 18 -9.08 -14.60 23.82
CA TYR A 18 -9.66 -15.90 23.43
C TYR A 18 -8.53 -16.93 23.35
N LYS A 19 -8.54 -17.85 24.32
CA LYS A 19 -7.76 -19.09 24.34
C LYS A 19 -8.61 -20.18 23.70
N GLU A 20 -8.02 -21.04 22.87
CA GLU A 20 -8.37 -22.47 22.78
C GLU A 20 -7.30 -23.26 21.98
N PRO A 21 -7.26 -24.61 22.00
CA PRO A 21 -6.15 -25.33 22.65
C PRO A 21 -5.24 -26.16 21.73
N ASN A 22 -4.13 -26.55 22.33
CA ASN A 22 -3.03 -27.40 21.89
C ASN A 22 -3.48 -28.81 21.40
N PRO A 23 -2.67 -29.46 20.54
CA PRO A 23 -2.30 -30.85 20.86
C PRO A 23 -0.81 -31.15 20.72
N HIS A 24 -0.32 -31.89 21.72
CA HIS A 24 0.98 -32.57 21.81
C HIS A 24 1.15 -33.68 20.76
N HIS A 25 2.36 -33.86 20.20
CA HIS A 25 3.23 -35.03 20.48
C HIS A 25 4.57 -35.02 19.68
N ASP A 26 5.67 -35.06 20.45
CA ASP A 26 6.92 -35.85 20.36
C ASP A 26 7.76 -36.02 19.07
N SER A 27 8.87 -35.26 19.07
CA SER A 27 10.31 -35.64 19.00
C SER A 27 10.82 -37.01 18.48
N HIS A 28 11.79 -36.95 17.53
CA HIS A 28 13.21 -37.41 17.61
C HIS A 28 13.84 -38.15 16.39
N PHE A 29 14.76 -37.43 15.70
CA PHE A 29 16.10 -37.76 15.10
C PHE A 29 16.29 -38.84 13.99
N PRO A 30 17.42 -38.83 13.21
CA PRO A 30 18.46 -37.82 12.95
C PRO A 30 18.81 -37.54 11.46
N LYS A 31 19.69 -36.55 11.26
CA LYS A 31 20.32 -36.08 10.01
C LYS A 31 21.30 -37.09 9.39
N GLN A 32 21.35 -37.16 8.05
CA GLN A 32 22.57 -37.44 7.29
C GLN A 32 22.64 -36.58 6.00
N ASN A 33 23.86 -36.10 5.73
CA ASN A 33 24.29 -35.24 4.64
C ASN A 33 24.19 -35.91 3.26
N LEU A 34 23.93 -35.13 2.21
CA LEU A 34 24.62 -35.27 0.91
C LEU A 34 24.54 -33.96 0.10
N GLN A 35 25.67 -33.63 -0.52
CA GLN A 35 26.01 -32.38 -1.18
C GLN A 35 25.47 -32.27 -2.63
N ALA A 36 25.04 -31.05 -2.99
CA ALA A 36 25.35 -30.25 -4.18
C ALA A 36 25.13 -30.81 -5.63
N LYS A 37 24.13 -30.26 -6.36
CA LYS A 37 24.23 -29.18 -7.41
C LYS A 37 22.98 -29.14 -8.33
N PRO A 38 22.59 -27.97 -8.89
CA PRO A 38 21.40 -27.74 -9.75
C PRO A 38 21.79 -27.54 -11.24
N PRO A 39 20.92 -27.05 -12.16
CA PRO A 39 19.48 -27.26 -12.41
C PRO A 39 19.21 -27.74 -13.86
N PHE A 40 18.03 -28.30 -14.18
CA PHE A 40 17.58 -28.42 -15.59
C PHE A 40 16.13 -27.99 -15.79
N SER A 41 15.99 -27.09 -16.76
CA SER A 41 14.80 -26.53 -17.39
C SER A 41 14.19 -27.45 -18.46
N CYS A 42 12.95 -27.15 -18.85
CA CYS A 42 12.30 -27.46 -20.13
C CYS A 42 11.98 -28.94 -20.45
N GLY A 43 10.76 -29.36 -20.08
CA GLY A 43 10.12 -30.59 -20.58
C GLY A 43 9.08 -30.31 -21.65
N LEU A 44 9.49 -29.86 -22.84
CA LEU A 44 8.60 -29.81 -24.02
C LEU A 44 9.36 -30.10 -25.32
N PHE A 45 10.29 -31.06 -25.32
CA PHE A 45 10.93 -31.59 -26.52
C PHE A 45 11.41 -33.03 -26.27
N ARG A 46 10.47 -33.98 -26.16
CA ARG A 46 10.84 -35.42 -26.19
C ARG A 46 9.82 -36.38 -26.78
N TRP A 47 8.76 -35.89 -27.41
CA TRP A 47 7.77 -36.75 -28.08
C TRP A 47 7.91 -36.84 -29.61
N VAL A 48 8.71 -35.97 -30.24
CA VAL A 48 8.85 -35.96 -31.72
C VAL A 48 9.87 -37.00 -32.23
N VAL A 49 10.74 -37.54 -31.37
CA VAL A 49 11.80 -38.48 -31.81
C VAL A 49 11.35 -39.95 -31.80
N TYR A 50 10.20 -40.28 -31.21
CA TYR A 50 9.69 -41.67 -31.17
C TYR A 50 8.71 -42.02 -32.31
N PHE A 51 8.10 -41.03 -32.98
CA PHE A 51 7.18 -41.30 -34.09
C PHE A 51 7.90 -41.52 -35.44
N GLY A 52 9.03 -40.85 -35.67
CA GLY A 52 9.81 -41.02 -36.92
C GLY A 52 10.51 -42.38 -37.08
N PHE A 53 10.67 -43.15 -36.00
CA PHE A 53 11.36 -44.45 -36.04
C PHE A 53 10.42 -45.63 -36.39
N LEU A 54 9.09 -45.45 -36.27
CA LEU A 54 8.09 -46.48 -36.58
C LEU A 54 7.62 -46.42 -38.04
N ASP A 55 7.49 -45.21 -38.62
CA ASP A 55 7.12 -45.05 -40.03
C ASP A 55 8.24 -45.55 -40.98
N ALA A 56 9.50 -45.44 -40.56
CA ALA A 56 10.65 -46.01 -41.28
C ALA A 56 10.69 -47.55 -41.24
N PHE A 57 10.10 -48.17 -40.21
CA PHE A 57 10.01 -49.62 -40.07
C PHE A 57 8.89 -50.19 -40.95
N GLU A 58 7.77 -49.48 -41.07
CA GLU A 58 6.63 -49.83 -41.93
C GLU A 58 6.99 -49.79 -43.43
N ALA A 59 7.83 -48.83 -43.85
CA ALA A 59 8.34 -48.75 -45.22
C ALA A 59 9.30 -49.91 -45.59
N SER A 60 10.08 -50.42 -44.64
CA SER A 60 11.06 -51.50 -44.90
C SER A 60 10.45 -52.90 -45.07
N ILE A 61 9.22 -53.12 -44.56
CA ILE A 61 8.53 -54.41 -44.66
C ILE A 61 7.76 -54.55 -45.98
N LEU A 62 7.36 -53.43 -46.60
CA LEU A 62 6.63 -53.42 -47.87
C LEU A 62 7.53 -53.58 -49.11
N ASP A 63 8.85 -53.35 -48.98
CA ASP A 63 9.80 -53.34 -50.11
C ASP A 63 10.71 -54.59 -50.19
N GLY A 64 10.30 -55.70 -49.57
CA GLY A 64 10.84 -57.04 -49.85
C GLY A 64 12.31 -57.31 -49.51
N THR A 65 13.00 -56.41 -48.81
CA THR A 65 14.44 -56.53 -48.48
C THR A 65 14.68 -56.74 -46.98
N CYS A 66 14.01 -57.74 -46.39
CA CYS A 66 14.49 -58.31 -45.13
C CYS A 66 14.01 -59.76 -45.00
N SER A 67 14.78 -60.69 -45.56
CA SER A 67 14.70 -62.10 -45.19
C SER A 67 15.97 -62.45 -44.39
N TYR A 68 15.75 -63.22 -43.33
CA TYR A 68 16.72 -63.76 -42.37
C TYR A 68 17.19 -62.85 -41.24
N GLN A 69 16.41 -62.78 -40.16
CA GLN A 69 16.79 -63.22 -38.80
C GLN A 69 15.78 -62.69 -37.77
N MET A 70 14.65 -63.38 -37.62
CA MET A 70 13.90 -63.55 -36.36
C MET A 70 12.66 -64.37 -36.68
N GLY A 71 12.58 -65.59 -36.13
CA GLY A 71 11.48 -66.53 -36.35
C GLY A 71 10.17 -66.12 -35.68
N MET A 72 9.58 -64.99 -36.10
CA MET A 72 8.22 -64.61 -35.73
C MET A 72 7.26 -65.02 -36.85
N ARG A 73 6.24 -65.83 -36.51
CA ARG A 73 5.19 -66.20 -37.47
C ARG A 73 4.45 -64.93 -37.93
N ILE A 74 4.25 -64.79 -39.23
CA ILE A 74 3.51 -63.68 -39.89
C ILE A 74 2.14 -63.42 -39.22
N SER A 75 1.52 -64.46 -38.66
CA SER A 75 0.28 -64.37 -37.89
C SER A 75 0.36 -63.48 -36.64
N THR A 76 1.52 -63.37 -35.99
CA THR A 76 1.70 -62.59 -34.76
C THR A 76 1.87 -61.10 -35.07
N VAL A 77 2.54 -60.76 -36.17
CA VAL A 77 2.71 -59.37 -36.65
C VAL A 77 1.37 -58.81 -37.15
N LEU A 78 0.58 -59.61 -37.88
CA LEU A 78 -0.76 -59.21 -38.33
C LEU A 78 -1.74 -58.99 -37.16
N LEU A 79 -1.61 -59.76 -36.07
CA LEU A 79 -2.45 -59.58 -34.88
C LEU A 79 -2.09 -58.29 -34.14
N ALA A 80 -0.80 -57.97 -34.01
CA ALA A 80 -0.32 -56.74 -33.40
C ALA A 80 -0.73 -55.49 -34.19
N LEU A 81 -0.65 -55.55 -35.53
CA LEU A 81 -1.10 -54.46 -36.41
C LEU A 81 -2.62 -54.23 -36.33
N ARG A 82 -3.42 -55.31 -36.23
CA ARG A 82 -4.87 -55.19 -36.02
C ARG A 82 -5.19 -54.61 -34.65
N PHE A 83 -4.45 -54.98 -33.60
CA PHE A 83 -4.64 -54.42 -32.25
C PHE A 83 -4.26 -52.93 -32.22
N TRP A 84 -3.18 -52.54 -32.90
CA TRP A 84 -2.74 -51.14 -33.01
C TRP A 84 -3.72 -50.29 -33.82
N SER A 85 -4.27 -50.81 -34.92
CA SER A 85 -5.30 -50.13 -35.71
C SER A 85 -6.58 -49.86 -34.89
N VAL A 86 -7.01 -50.83 -34.07
CA VAL A 86 -8.16 -50.67 -33.17
C VAL A 86 -7.85 -49.70 -32.03
N LEU A 87 -6.63 -49.72 -31.47
CA LEU A 87 -6.20 -48.78 -30.43
C LEU A 87 -6.13 -47.34 -30.97
N ARG A 88 -5.56 -47.14 -32.17
CA ARG A 88 -5.50 -45.84 -32.87
C ARG A 88 -6.89 -45.30 -33.14
N HIS A 89 -7.80 -46.13 -33.67
CA HIS A 89 -9.16 -45.72 -33.96
C HIS A 89 -9.97 -45.35 -32.70
N ASN A 90 -9.71 -46.02 -31.57
CA ASN A 90 -10.34 -45.67 -30.29
C ASN A 90 -9.73 -44.41 -29.66
N LEU A 91 -8.40 -44.22 -29.77
CA LEU A 91 -7.72 -43.00 -29.31
C LEU A 91 -8.16 -41.78 -30.11
N GLU A 92 -8.28 -41.87 -31.44
CA GLU A 92 -8.79 -40.79 -32.29
C GLU A 92 -10.24 -40.40 -31.95
N LYS A 93 -11.09 -41.37 -31.59
CA LYS A 93 -12.46 -41.12 -31.12
C LYS A 93 -12.51 -40.46 -29.73
N ILE A 94 -11.56 -40.75 -28.86
CA ILE A 94 -11.44 -40.11 -27.53
C ILE A 94 -10.94 -38.67 -27.70
N PHE A 95 -9.95 -38.44 -28.57
CA PHE A 95 -9.45 -37.09 -28.88
C PHE A 95 -10.54 -36.21 -29.53
N LEU A 96 -11.32 -36.72 -30.50
CA LEU A 96 -12.45 -35.97 -31.05
C LEU A 96 -13.49 -35.60 -29.98
N LYS A 97 -13.82 -36.53 -29.06
CA LYS A 97 -14.75 -36.24 -27.96
C LYS A 97 -14.23 -35.20 -26.98
N CYS A 98 -12.92 -35.16 -26.72
CA CYS A 98 -12.28 -34.13 -25.91
C CYS A 98 -12.27 -32.78 -26.62
N ASP A 99 -12.07 -32.74 -27.94
CA ASP A 99 -12.11 -31.50 -28.72
C ASP A 99 -13.51 -30.88 -28.71
N TYR A 100 -14.59 -31.67 -28.78
CA TYR A 100 -15.95 -31.14 -28.64
C TYR A 100 -16.28 -30.68 -27.21
N LEU A 101 -15.71 -31.31 -26.17
CA LEU A 101 -15.86 -30.87 -24.77
C LEU A 101 -15.10 -29.58 -24.50
N ILE A 102 -13.91 -29.44 -25.08
CA ILE A 102 -13.09 -28.22 -25.04
C ILE A 102 -13.78 -27.12 -25.84
N LEU A 103 -14.30 -27.40 -27.05
CA LEU A 103 -15.06 -26.44 -27.84
C LEU A 103 -16.37 -26.05 -27.16
N PHE A 104 -17.05 -26.98 -26.47
CA PHE A 104 -18.25 -26.69 -25.68
C PHE A 104 -17.92 -25.86 -24.43
N PHE A 105 -16.79 -26.10 -23.76
CA PHE A 105 -16.32 -25.24 -22.68
C PHE A 105 -15.91 -23.85 -23.19
N PHE A 106 -15.18 -23.77 -24.31
CA PHE A 106 -14.81 -22.49 -24.93
C PHE A 106 -16.03 -21.73 -25.45
N CYS A 107 -17.01 -22.38 -26.08
CA CYS A 107 -18.25 -21.76 -26.52
C CYS A 107 -19.15 -21.34 -25.34
N ASN A 108 -19.25 -22.13 -24.26
CA ASN A 108 -19.98 -21.71 -23.07
C ASN A 108 -19.25 -20.60 -22.32
N CYS A 109 -17.92 -20.59 -22.25
CA CYS A 109 -17.15 -19.46 -21.73
C CYS A 109 -17.32 -18.22 -22.61
N TYR A 110 -17.38 -18.35 -23.94
CA TYR A 110 -17.61 -17.24 -24.86
C TYR A 110 -19.03 -16.68 -24.72
N VAL A 111 -20.04 -17.53 -24.54
CA VAL A 111 -21.43 -17.12 -24.30
C VAL A 111 -21.61 -16.50 -22.90
N PHE A 112 -20.91 -17.01 -21.88
CA PHE A 112 -20.90 -16.41 -20.53
C PHE A 112 -20.14 -15.06 -20.51
N CYS A 113 -19.06 -14.92 -21.30
CA CYS A 113 -18.36 -13.65 -21.52
C CYS A 113 -19.18 -12.62 -22.31
N LEU A 114 -20.08 -13.06 -23.19
CA LEU A 114 -21.00 -12.16 -23.91
C LEU A 114 -22.21 -11.73 -23.06
N LEU A 115 -22.61 -12.53 -22.07
CA LEU A 115 -23.75 -12.24 -21.18
C LEU A 115 -23.36 -11.42 -19.93
N VAL A 116 -22.08 -11.28 -19.65
CA VAL A 116 -21.53 -10.37 -18.64
C VAL A 116 -20.57 -9.41 -19.33
N GLN A 117 -21.08 -8.61 -20.28
CA GLN A 117 -20.40 -7.37 -20.64
C GLN A 117 -20.89 -6.28 -19.71
N VAL A 118 -20.14 -6.03 -18.64
CA VAL A 118 -20.14 -4.69 -18.05
C VAL A 118 -19.56 -3.76 -19.11
N GLU A 119 -20.30 -2.73 -19.49
CA GLU A 119 -19.78 -1.66 -20.34
C GLU A 119 -18.55 -1.07 -19.63
N GLY A 120 -17.34 -1.48 -20.05
CA GLY A 120 -16.16 -0.69 -19.69
C GLY A 120 -16.33 0.71 -20.27
N LEU A 121 -15.64 1.68 -19.68
CA LEU A 121 -15.77 3.12 -19.97
C LEU A 121 -15.88 3.37 -21.50
N ARG A 122 -17.10 3.51 -22.00
CA ARG A 122 -17.43 3.97 -23.35
C ARG A 122 -17.93 5.41 -23.21
N GLY A 123 -17.36 6.33 -23.97
CA GLY A 123 -17.81 7.72 -24.02
C GLY A 123 -17.79 8.43 -22.67
N ASP A 124 -18.88 9.15 -22.36
CA ASP A 124 -19.05 10.03 -21.19
C ASP A 124 -19.26 9.29 -19.84
N SER A 125 -18.82 8.04 -19.74
CA SER A 125 -18.98 7.24 -18.52
C SER A 125 -18.05 7.76 -17.40
N LYS A 126 -18.58 7.94 -16.20
CA LYS A 126 -17.81 8.39 -15.03
C LYS A 126 -17.00 7.26 -14.38
N VAL A 127 -15.92 7.63 -13.71
CA VAL A 127 -15.11 6.74 -12.86
C VAL A 127 -15.98 6.20 -11.73
N ARG A 128 -16.07 4.87 -11.65
CA ARG A 128 -16.52 4.11 -10.48
C ARG A 128 -15.33 3.26 -10.06
N GLY A 129 -14.56 3.83 -9.15
CA GLY A 129 -13.22 3.37 -8.82
C GLY A 129 -13.10 2.70 -7.46
N VAL A 130 -12.03 1.95 -7.28
CA VAL A 130 -11.57 1.47 -5.97
C VAL A 130 -10.05 1.66 -5.90
N ASN A 131 -9.56 2.16 -4.76
CA ASN A 131 -8.14 2.29 -4.49
C ASN A 131 -7.52 0.94 -4.13
N LEU A 132 -6.28 0.73 -4.54
CA LEU A 132 -5.46 -0.42 -4.15
C LEU A 132 -4.45 -0.02 -3.05
N GLY A 133 -4.93 0.68 -2.02
CA GLY A 133 -4.15 1.15 -0.87
C GLY A 133 -3.59 -0.01 -0.04
N GLY A 134 -2.46 0.24 0.64
CA GLY A 134 -1.73 -0.78 1.39
C GLY A 134 -1.00 -1.83 0.55
N TRP A 135 -0.99 -1.75 -0.79
CA TRP A 135 -0.36 -2.74 -1.68
C TRP A 135 1.07 -2.36 -2.11
N LEU A 136 1.19 -1.35 -2.98
CA LEU A 136 2.46 -0.90 -3.56
C LEU A 136 3.12 0.21 -2.74
N VAL A 137 2.31 0.89 -1.92
CA VAL A 137 2.68 1.68 -0.76
C VAL A 137 1.96 1.05 0.43
N VAL A 138 2.71 0.70 1.48
CA VAL A 138 2.23 -0.01 2.65
C VAL A 138 1.80 0.96 3.74
N GLU A 139 0.67 0.63 4.37
CA GLU A 139 0.15 1.32 5.53
C GLU A 139 -0.19 0.29 6.61
N GLY A 140 0.43 0.44 7.77
CA GLY A 140 0.33 -0.52 8.87
C GLY A 140 -1.08 -0.61 9.42
N TRP A 141 -1.89 0.46 9.37
CA TRP A 141 -3.28 0.36 9.82
C TRP A 141 -4.19 -0.43 8.85
N ILE A 142 -3.81 -0.55 7.57
CA ILE A 142 -4.50 -1.37 6.56
C ILE A 142 -4.13 -2.85 6.73
N LYS A 143 -2.84 -3.13 6.94
CA LYS A 143 -2.31 -4.47 7.18
C LYS A 143 -1.31 -4.52 8.35
N PRO A 144 -1.78 -4.50 9.61
CA PRO A 144 -0.91 -4.43 10.80
C PRO A 144 0.09 -5.57 10.89
N SER A 145 -0.34 -6.78 10.51
CA SER A 145 0.47 -8.00 10.58
C SER A 145 1.79 -7.97 9.78
N LEU A 146 1.99 -6.97 8.93
CA LEU A 146 3.28 -6.76 8.28
C LEU A 146 4.37 -6.30 9.27
N PHE A 147 3.99 -5.73 10.42
CA PHE A 147 4.89 -5.08 11.37
C PHE A 147 5.15 -5.91 12.64
N ASP A 148 4.33 -6.92 12.95
CA ASP A 148 4.35 -7.69 14.22
C ASP A 148 5.71 -8.33 14.59
N ASP A 149 6.53 -8.68 13.61
CA ASP A 149 7.81 -9.38 13.84
C ASP A 149 9.02 -8.42 13.82
N ILE A 150 8.79 -7.11 13.85
CA ILE A 150 9.87 -6.12 13.88
C ILE A 150 10.47 -6.08 15.29
N PRO A 151 11.79 -6.31 15.45
CA PRO A 151 12.44 -6.15 16.75
C PRO A 151 12.26 -4.72 17.28
N ASN A 152 11.90 -4.55 18.55
CA ASN A 152 11.63 -3.22 19.13
C ASN A 152 10.63 -2.41 18.27
N GLU A 153 9.50 -3.02 17.88
CA GLU A 153 8.44 -2.38 17.05
C GLU A 153 7.83 -1.11 17.68
N ASP A 154 8.00 -0.93 18.98
CA ASP A 154 7.57 0.23 19.72
C ASP A 154 8.61 1.38 19.69
N MET A 155 9.73 1.18 19.00
CA MET A 155 10.81 2.15 18.78
C MET A 155 11.20 2.19 17.29
N LEU A 156 10.25 2.52 16.42
CA LEU A 156 10.48 2.72 14.99
C LEU A 156 10.89 4.18 14.71
N ASP A 157 11.31 4.49 13.48
CA ASP A 157 11.55 5.88 13.10
C ASP A 157 10.28 6.71 13.29
N GLY A 158 10.43 7.86 13.95
CA GLY A 158 9.34 8.77 14.25
C GLY A 158 8.56 8.47 15.52
N THR A 159 8.84 7.36 16.22
CA THR A 159 8.28 7.13 17.56
C THR A 159 8.62 8.33 18.44
N GLN A 160 7.61 8.92 19.06
CA GLN A 160 7.75 10.05 19.97
C GLN A 160 7.92 9.54 21.39
N VAL A 161 9.01 9.94 22.03
CA VAL A 161 9.38 9.51 23.38
C VAL A 161 9.64 10.70 24.30
N GLN A 162 9.37 10.49 25.58
CA GLN A 162 9.74 11.41 26.66
C GLN A 162 10.62 10.65 27.66
N LEU A 163 11.62 11.33 28.21
CA LEU A 163 12.56 10.77 29.17
C LEU A 163 12.43 11.53 30.50
N LYS A 164 12.17 10.81 31.59
CA LYS A 164 12.08 11.39 32.93
C LYS A 164 13.19 10.82 33.81
N SER A 165 14.00 11.67 34.43
CA SER A 165 14.99 11.22 35.42
C SER A 165 14.26 10.69 36.65
N VAL A 166 14.63 9.49 37.09
CA VAL A 166 14.09 8.89 38.32
C VAL A 166 14.63 9.62 39.56
N THR A 167 15.87 10.09 39.54
CA THR A 167 16.45 10.79 40.70
C THR A 167 15.90 12.21 40.86
N LEU A 168 15.74 12.96 39.76
CA LEU A 168 15.27 14.34 39.83
C LEU A 168 13.75 14.47 39.76
N GLU A 169 13.05 13.43 39.30
CA GLU A 169 11.63 13.48 38.96
C GLU A 169 11.29 14.57 37.92
N LYS A 170 12.25 14.87 37.02
CA LYS A 170 12.14 15.89 35.96
C LYS A 170 12.35 15.29 34.57
N TYR A 171 11.70 15.89 33.57
CA TYR A 171 11.84 15.51 32.17
C TYR A 171 13.06 16.16 31.53
N VAL A 172 13.68 15.40 30.62
CA VAL A 172 14.69 15.89 29.67
C VAL A 172 14.01 16.84 28.68
N SER A 173 14.55 18.03 28.48
CA SER A 173 13.96 19.08 27.65
C SER A 173 14.98 19.67 26.69
N ALA A 174 14.59 19.75 25.41
CA ALA A 174 15.23 20.61 24.44
C ALA A 174 14.42 21.91 24.36
N GLU A 175 14.71 22.84 25.27
CA GLU A 175 13.99 24.11 25.35
C GLU A 175 13.96 24.84 24.00
N ASN A 176 12.86 25.55 23.72
CA ASN A 176 12.54 26.11 22.41
C ASN A 176 12.42 25.08 21.28
N GLY A 177 12.39 23.79 21.58
CA GLY A 177 12.29 22.71 20.60
C GLY A 177 13.62 22.33 19.94
N GLY A 178 14.75 22.86 20.42
CA GLY A 178 16.10 22.60 19.90
C GLY A 178 16.90 23.88 19.63
N GLY A 179 18.14 23.72 19.18
CA GLY A 179 19.10 24.80 18.91
C GLY A 179 19.94 25.25 20.12
N MET A 180 19.80 24.60 21.27
CA MET A 180 20.51 24.97 22.51
C MET A 180 20.83 23.75 23.39
N ASN A 181 21.39 23.99 24.58
CA ASN A 181 21.70 22.93 25.55
C ASN A 181 20.43 22.23 26.05
N VAL A 182 20.56 20.95 26.39
CA VAL A 182 19.48 20.13 26.95
C VAL A 182 19.52 20.17 28.48
N SER A 183 18.35 20.35 29.10
CA SER A 183 18.18 20.38 30.55
C SER A 183 17.35 19.19 31.05
N VAL A 184 17.39 18.95 32.36
CA VAL A 184 16.57 17.94 33.06
C VAL A 184 15.85 18.61 34.24
N ASP A 185 14.95 19.54 33.93
CA ASP A 185 14.38 20.48 34.91
C ASP A 185 12.85 20.65 34.82
N ARG A 186 12.19 19.98 33.87
CA ARG A 186 10.75 20.17 33.61
C ARG A 186 9.89 19.23 34.44
N ASP A 187 8.86 19.75 35.09
CA ASP A 187 7.89 18.96 35.87
C ASP A 187 6.85 18.21 35.02
N ILE A 188 6.47 18.83 33.89
CA ILE A 188 5.41 18.34 33.02
C ILE A 188 5.97 18.31 31.60
N ALA A 189 5.83 17.18 30.93
CA ALA A 189 6.24 17.03 29.55
C ALA A 189 5.20 17.61 28.58
N SER A 190 5.70 18.29 27.56
CA SER A 190 4.94 18.77 26.41
C SER A 190 5.80 18.61 25.14
N SER A 191 5.77 19.59 24.24
CA SER A 191 6.43 19.50 22.94
C SER A 191 7.96 19.57 23.00
N TRP A 192 8.55 20.25 24.00
CA TRP A 192 10.01 20.41 24.12
C TRP A 192 10.69 19.23 24.82
N GLU A 193 9.92 18.46 25.59
CA GLU A 193 10.37 17.24 26.28
C GLU A 193 10.14 15.98 25.42
N THR A 194 9.54 16.15 24.25
CA THR A 194 9.22 15.06 23.33
C THR A 194 10.23 15.00 22.20
N PHE A 195 10.90 13.86 22.06
CA PHE A 195 11.88 13.59 21.02
C PHE A 195 11.34 12.54 20.06
N ARG A 196 11.68 12.66 18.77
CA ARG A 196 11.44 11.60 17.78
C ARG A 196 12.65 10.70 17.71
N LEU A 197 12.42 9.39 17.76
CA LEU A 197 13.46 8.40 17.54
C LEU A 197 13.82 8.33 16.06
N TRP A 198 15.11 8.37 15.77
CA TRP A 198 15.69 8.01 14.49
C TRP A 198 16.41 6.69 14.67
N ARG A 199 15.88 5.64 14.05
CA ARG A 199 16.42 4.30 14.19
C ARG A 199 17.56 4.11 13.20
N VAL A 200 18.75 3.84 13.72
CA VAL A 200 19.97 3.59 12.92
C VAL A 200 20.14 2.10 12.69
N SER A 201 19.85 1.29 13.71
CA SER A 201 19.83 -0.17 13.65
C SER A 201 18.81 -0.73 14.66
N GLU A 202 18.80 -2.04 14.89
CA GLU A 202 17.91 -2.68 15.87
C GLU A 202 18.09 -2.14 17.30
N SER A 203 19.31 -1.72 17.65
CA SER A 203 19.68 -1.28 19.00
C SER A 203 20.21 0.15 19.08
N GLU A 204 20.35 0.84 17.95
CA GLU A 204 20.98 2.16 17.87
C GLU A 204 19.98 3.21 17.42
N PHE A 205 19.90 4.29 18.18
CA PHE A 205 18.91 5.34 18.03
C PHE A 205 19.56 6.72 18.15
N GLN A 206 18.94 7.69 17.51
CA GLN A 206 19.24 9.11 17.68
C GLN A 206 17.95 9.82 18.14
N PHE A 207 18.08 10.90 18.89
CA PHE A 207 16.95 11.70 19.36
C PHE A 207 16.88 13.00 18.57
N ARG A 208 15.81 13.17 17.80
CA ARG A 208 15.53 14.38 17.04
C ARG A 208 14.51 15.24 17.76
N THR A 209 14.77 16.54 17.83
CA THR A 209 13.89 17.50 18.50
C THR A 209 12.76 18.00 17.59
N LEU A 210 11.87 18.82 18.15
CA LEU A 210 10.76 19.42 17.43
C LEU A 210 11.20 20.29 16.25
N GLN A 211 12.26 21.09 16.43
CA GLN A 211 12.82 21.95 15.38
C GLN A 211 13.79 21.21 14.43
N GLY A 212 14.03 19.92 14.67
CA GLY A 212 14.72 19.05 13.73
C GLY A 212 16.21 18.82 14.01
N GLN A 213 16.77 19.47 15.04
CA GLN A 213 18.13 19.21 15.51
C GLN A 213 18.23 17.87 16.22
N PHE A 214 19.45 17.36 16.34
CA PHE A 214 19.75 16.11 17.04
C PHE A 214 20.46 16.36 18.36
N LEU A 215 20.15 15.48 19.32
CA LEU A 215 20.89 15.37 20.56
C LEU A 215 22.34 14.95 20.28
N THR A 216 23.30 15.74 20.77
CA THR A 216 24.74 15.49 20.58
C THR A 216 25.53 15.82 21.84
N CYS A 217 26.71 15.22 21.95
CA CYS A 217 27.66 15.44 23.03
C CYS A 217 29.09 15.30 22.47
N ASP A 218 29.88 16.37 22.55
CA ASP A 218 31.25 16.39 22.05
C ASP A 218 32.24 16.02 23.16
N GLY A 219 32.57 14.73 23.30
CA GLY A 219 33.63 14.22 24.20
C GLY A 219 33.14 13.35 25.36
N GLU A 220 34.03 13.00 26.30
CA GLU A 220 33.64 12.38 27.57
C GLU A 220 33.32 13.47 28.60
N GLY A 221 32.21 13.32 29.35
CA GLY A 221 31.77 14.34 30.32
C GLY A 221 31.23 15.63 29.72
N CYS A 222 30.90 15.62 28.42
CA CYS A 222 30.26 16.76 27.77
C CYS A 222 28.82 16.96 28.28
N PHE A 223 28.38 18.21 28.17
CA PHE A 223 26.98 18.59 28.31
C PHE A 223 26.27 18.31 27.00
N PHE A 224 25.10 17.69 27.08
CA PHE A 224 24.29 17.47 25.90
C PHE A 224 23.70 18.77 25.37
N SER A 225 23.71 18.90 24.04
CA SER A 225 22.99 19.94 23.33
C SER A 225 22.14 19.34 22.22
N ALA A 226 21.10 20.06 21.84
CA ALA A 226 20.22 19.73 20.72
C ALA A 226 20.51 20.67 19.55
N THR A 227 21.75 20.69 19.06
CA THR A 227 22.22 21.66 18.06
C THR A 227 22.66 21.03 16.75
N ALA A 228 22.81 19.70 16.69
CA ALA A 228 23.45 19.06 15.56
C ALA A 228 22.50 18.92 14.36
N GLU A 229 22.97 19.41 13.21
CA GLU A 229 22.36 19.24 11.90
C GLU A 229 23.50 19.17 10.85
N PRO A 230 23.69 18.07 10.09
CA PRO A 230 22.94 16.79 10.06
C PRO A 230 23.14 15.92 11.32
N PRO A 231 22.42 14.78 11.47
CA PRO A 231 22.60 13.87 12.61
C PRO A 231 24.06 13.40 12.74
N PRO A 232 24.71 13.58 13.91
CA PRO A 232 26.11 13.21 14.10
C PRO A 232 26.23 11.74 14.50
N THR A 233 27.30 11.06 14.08
CA THR A 233 27.61 9.69 14.53
C THR A 233 27.78 9.62 16.06
N LEU A 234 28.33 10.67 16.67
CA LEU A 234 28.48 10.77 18.13
C LEU A 234 27.14 11.02 18.85
N GLY A 235 26.08 11.39 18.14
CA GLY A 235 24.70 11.50 18.64
C GLY A 235 23.90 10.21 18.51
N THR A 236 24.58 9.07 18.32
CA THR A 236 23.96 7.74 18.30
C THR A 236 24.11 7.04 19.64
N PHE A 237 23.01 6.47 20.11
CA PHE A 237 22.86 5.89 21.44
C PHE A 237 22.32 4.46 21.38
N TYR A 238 22.75 3.64 22.34
CA TYR A 238 22.08 2.41 22.72
C TYR A 238 21.02 2.71 23.78
N ILE A 239 19.81 2.20 23.60
CA ILE A 239 18.74 2.27 24.59
C ILE A 239 18.58 0.88 25.22
N GLU A 240 19.08 0.73 26.44
CA GLU A 240 18.92 -0.49 27.23
C GLU A 240 17.65 -0.35 28.07
N ARG A 241 16.72 -1.31 27.99
CA ARG A 241 15.40 -1.25 28.67
C ARG A 241 15.26 -2.36 29.70
N ASN A 242 14.52 -2.09 30.77
CA ASN A 242 14.00 -3.12 31.67
C ASN A 242 12.49 -3.30 31.52
N ASN A 243 11.93 -4.30 32.21
CA ASN A 243 10.51 -4.64 32.12
C ASN A 243 9.56 -3.62 32.78
N ASN A 244 10.09 -2.60 33.47
CA ASN A 244 9.30 -1.61 34.21
C ASN A 244 9.29 -0.23 33.52
N GLY A 245 9.65 -0.17 32.23
CA GLY A 245 9.69 1.10 31.48
C GLY A 245 10.89 1.99 31.83
N ARG A 246 11.87 1.47 32.58
CA ARG A 246 13.13 2.18 32.83
C ARG A 246 14.13 1.90 31.73
N VAL A 247 14.96 2.90 31.47
CA VAL A 247 16.01 2.85 30.47
C VAL A 247 17.33 3.37 31.00
N HIS A 248 18.39 2.79 30.47
CA HIS A 248 19.74 3.35 30.48
C HIS A 248 20.11 3.70 29.05
N ILE A 249 20.59 4.92 28.86
CA ILE A 249 21.02 5.40 27.56
C ILE A 249 22.55 5.42 27.56
N ARG A 250 23.16 4.76 26.58
CA ARG A 250 24.60 4.62 26.48
C ARG A 250 25.09 5.19 25.15
N THR A 251 26.11 6.03 25.18
CA THR A 251 26.74 6.54 23.96
C THR A 251 27.43 5.42 23.19
N ILE A 252 27.75 5.67 21.92
CA ILE A 252 28.48 4.68 21.11
C ILE A 252 29.87 4.33 21.68
N ASN A 253 30.47 5.24 22.47
CA ASN A 253 31.74 5.03 23.15
C ASN A 253 31.62 4.24 24.47
N GLY A 254 30.40 3.88 24.88
CA GLY A 254 30.16 3.03 26.04
C GLY A 254 29.83 3.77 27.34
N THR A 255 29.86 5.10 27.35
CA THR A 255 29.55 5.90 28.54
C THR A 255 28.04 6.07 28.71
N TYR A 256 27.55 5.90 29.93
CA TYR A 256 26.13 6.08 30.24
C TYR A 256 25.79 7.54 30.51
N LEU A 257 24.61 7.95 30.06
CA LEU A 257 24.04 9.27 30.33
C LEU A 257 23.65 9.38 31.81
N GLN A 258 23.75 10.56 32.39
CA GLN A 258 23.18 10.87 33.70
C GLN A 258 22.55 12.26 33.78
N ALA A 259 21.57 12.39 34.67
CA ALA A 259 20.99 13.65 35.08
C ALA A 259 21.66 14.13 36.39
N THR A 260 22.37 15.26 36.33
CA THR A 260 23.09 15.82 37.48
C THR A 260 22.17 16.58 38.43
N LEU A 261 22.60 16.79 39.69
CA LEU A 261 21.85 17.61 40.66
C LEU A 261 21.70 19.08 40.21
N GLN A 262 22.51 19.54 39.26
CA GLN A 262 22.41 20.84 38.61
C GLN A 262 21.44 20.83 37.41
N THR A 263 20.61 19.80 37.27
CA THR A 263 19.61 19.63 36.21
C THR A 263 20.21 19.59 34.80
N GLN A 264 21.42 19.06 34.67
CA GLN A 264 22.12 18.91 33.39
C GLN A 264 22.10 17.45 32.93
N LEU A 265 22.04 17.23 31.63
CA LEU A 265 22.26 15.92 31.02
C LEU A 265 23.73 15.81 30.59
N THR A 266 24.45 14.80 31.08
CA THR A 266 25.89 14.56 30.78
C THR A 266 26.15 13.11 30.40
N ALA A 267 27.28 12.82 29.75
CA ALA A 267 27.73 11.46 29.39
C ALA A 267 29.03 11.09 30.12
N ASP A 268 28.93 10.84 31.43
CA ASP A 268 30.06 10.51 32.32
C ASP A 268 29.65 9.65 33.53
N TYR A 269 28.54 8.94 33.46
CA TYR A 269 28.17 8.06 34.58
C TYR A 269 29.24 6.98 34.78
N PRO A 270 29.72 6.77 36.02
CA PRO A 270 30.84 5.87 36.28
C PRO A 270 30.41 4.40 36.21
N GLY A 271 30.96 3.68 35.22
CA GLY A 271 30.72 2.24 35.06
C GLY A 271 29.32 1.90 34.54
N LYS A 272 28.88 0.66 34.77
CA LYS A 272 27.55 0.20 34.35
C LYS A 272 26.53 0.47 35.47
N PRO A 273 25.47 1.27 35.23
CA PRO A 273 24.44 1.51 36.22
C PRO A 273 23.66 0.21 36.55
N GLY A 274 23.25 0.08 37.80
CA GLY A 274 22.21 -0.86 38.17
C GLY A 274 20.82 -0.28 37.88
N TRP A 275 19.77 -1.08 38.08
CA TRP A 275 18.38 -0.69 37.80
C TRP A 275 17.68 0.01 38.96
N GLU A 276 18.38 0.22 40.06
CA GLU A 276 17.95 1.08 41.16
C GLU A 276 17.84 2.55 40.74
N ASP A 277 17.28 3.35 41.65
CA ASP A 277 17.15 4.79 41.46
C ASP A 277 18.55 5.41 41.55
N ASN A 278 19.08 5.81 40.41
CA ASN A 278 20.38 6.46 40.28
C ASN A 278 20.34 7.49 39.15
N ALA A 279 21.38 8.32 39.08
CA ALA A 279 21.44 9.44 38.14
C ALA A 279 21.38 9.04 36.66
N ALA A 280 21.73 7.79 36.31
CA ALA A 280 21.67 7.26 34.94
C ALA A 280 20.36 6.54 34.59
N THR A 281 19.47 6.35 35.56
CA THR A 281 18.18 5.67 35.36
C THR A 281 17.11 6.68 34.97
N PHE A 282 16.49 6.47 33.80
CA PHE A 282 15.37 7.25 33.30
C PHE A 282 14.13 6.37 33.13
N GLU A 283 12.94 6.94 33.22
CA GLU A 283 11.71 6.34 32.71
C GLU A 283 11.47 6.83 31.28
N ILE A 284 11.11 5.91 30.38
CA ILE A 284 10.72 6.24 29.01
C ILE A 284 9.21 6.11 28.82
N THR A 285 8.59 7.15 28.28
CA THR A 285 7.18 7.13 27.88
C THR A 285 7.11 7.23 26.36
N ILE A 286 6.47 6.25 25.72
CA ILE A 286 6.12 6.34 24.30
C ILE A 286 4.83 7.14 24.19
N VAL A 287 4.94 8.35 23.66
CA VAL A 287 3.83 9.29 23.50
C VAL A 287 3.01 8.94 22.27
N ALA A 288 3.68 8.60 21.17
CA ALA A 288 3.06 8.21 19.91
C ALA A 288 3.97 7.27 19.13
N ASN A 289 3.38 6.23 18.53
CA ASN A 289 4.03 5.33 17.58
C ASN A 289 3.09 5.10 16.40
N THR A 290 2.87 6.16 15.61
CA THR A 290 1.79 6.17 14.59
C THR A 290 2.30 5.99 13.18
N LEU A 291 3.62 6.09 12.94
CA LEU A 291 4.19 5.93 11.61
C LEU A 291 4.50 4.46 11.35
N HIS A 292 3.64 3.82 10.56
CA HIS A 292 3.81 2.44 10.12
C HIS A 292 3.71 2.38 8.60
N GLY A 293 4.71 2.93 7.90
CA GLY A 293 4.76 2.93 6.42
C GLY A 293 5.91 2.08 5.86
N ASP A 294 6.15 2.19 4.55
CA ASP A 294 7.30 1.56 3.89
C ASP A 294 8.63 1.90 4.58
N TYR A 295 8.82 3.15 5.02
CA TYR A 295 10.07 3.56 5.66
C TYR A 295 10.31 2.76 6.95
N GLN A 296 9.33 2.74 7.86
CA GLN A 296 9.48 2.06 9.16
C GLN A 296 9.54 0.54 9.01
N LEU A 297 8.78 -0.05 8.08
CA LEU A 297 8.84 -1.48 7.79
C LEU A 297 10.23 -1.88 7.31
N THR A 298 10.75 -1.17 6.32
CA THR A 298 12.01 -1.53 5.65
C THR A 298 13.21 -1.30 6.55
N ASN A 299 13.25 -0.17 7.27
CA ASN A 299 14.32 0.10 8.23
C ASN A 299 14.21 -0.81 9.47
N GLY A 300 12.99 -1.07 9.96
CA GLY A 300 12.75 -1.90 11.14
C GLY A 300 13.21 -3.35 10.98
N TYR A 301 12.92 -3.97 9.83
CA TYR A 301 13.38 -5.33 9.52
C TYR A 301 14.80 -5.41 8.97
N GLY A 302 15.29 -4.31 8.38
CA GLY A 302 16.46 -4.31 7.52
C GLY A 302 16.19 -4.91 6.14
N TYR A 303 17.06 -4.58 5.18
CA TYR A 303 16.85 -4.82 3.74
C TYR A 303 16.44 -6.25 3.38
N SER A 304 17.18 -7.26 3.86
CA SER A 304 16.96 -8.66 3.44
C SER A 304 15.59 -9.19 3.87
N LYS A 305 15.20 -8.98 5.13
CA LYS A 305 13.93 -9.48 5.67
C LYS A 305 12.75 -8.67 5.11
N ALA A 306 12.91 -7.35 4.99
CA ALA A 306 11.91 -6.49 4.35
C ALA A 306 11.63 -6.91 2.89
N LYS A 307 12.66 -7.28 2.13
CA LYS A 307 12.52 -7.78 0.75
C LYS A 307 11.68 -9.04 0.63
N ASP A 308 11.89 -10.01 1.51
CA ASP A 308 11.10 -11.24 1.50
C ASP A 308 9.65 -11.00 1.96
N ILE A 309 9.42 -10.06 2.88
CA ILE A 309 8.08 -9.68 3.33
C ILE A 309 7.32 -8.96 2.23
N LEU A 310 7.88 -7.89 1.67
CA LEU A 310 7.23 -7.08 0.64
C LEU A 310 7.01 -7.86 -0.66
N LYS A 311 7.93 -8.76 -1.04
CA LYS A 311 7.72 -9.64 -2.19
C LYS A 311 6.51 -10.56 -1.99
N ARG A 312 6.37 -11.18 -0.81
CA ARG A 312 5.20 -12.02 -0.51
C ARG A 312 3.93 -11.20 -0.51
N HIS A 313 3.93 -10.06 0.19
CA HIS A 313 2.80 -9.14 0.27
C HIS A 313 2.31 -8.72 -1.11
N ARG A 314 3.20 -8.21 -1.97
CA ARG A 314 2.83 -7.75 -3.31
C ARG A 314 2.27 -8.87 -4.19
N ASN A 315 2.71 -10.11 -4.00
CA ASN A 315 2.25 -11.27 -4.77
C ASN A 315 0.93 -11.88 -4.27
N SER A 316 0.51 -11.61 -3.04
CA SER A 316 -0.68 -12.24 -2.44
C SER A 316 -1.79 -11.27 -2.02
N PHE A 317 -1.47 -10.00 -1.79
CA PHE A 317 -2.44 -9.03 -1.28
C PHE A 317 -3.44 -8.62 -2.35
N ILE A 318 -2.95 -8.20 -3.53
CA ILE A 318 -3.77 -7.97 -4.72
C ILE A 318 -3.37 -8.97 -5.80
N THR A 319 -4.36 -9.56 -6.44
CA THR A 319 -4.24 -10.63 -7.42
C THR A 319 -5.20 -10.40 -8.59
N VAL A 320 -5.05 -11.18 -9.66
CA VAL A 320 -6.00 -11.17 -10.78
C VAL A 320 -7.44 -11.50 -10.35
N GLY A 321 -7.62 -12.28 -9.28
CA GLY A 321 -8.94 -12.60 -8.72
C GLY A 321 -9.68 -11.35 -8.25
N ASP A 322 -8.95 -10.37 -7.75
CA ASP A 322 -9.49 -9.10 -7.27
C ASP A 322 -10.01 -8.24 -8.43
N PHE A 323 -9.31 -8.21 -9.57
CA PHE A 323 -9.80 -7.57 -10.78
C PHE A 323 -11.08 -8.23 -11.32
N SER A 324 -11.16 -9.57 -11.25
CA SER A 324 -12.40 -10.28 -11.57
C SER A 324 -13.54 -9.93 -10.61
N PHE A 325 -13.25 -9.75 -9.32
CA PHE A 325 -14.24 -9.34 -8.32
C PHE A 325 -14.75 -7.94 -8.64
N LEU A 326 -13.86 -6.97 -8.84
CA LEU A 326 -14.18 -5.59 -9.18
C LEU A 326 -15.06 -5.50 -10.44
N TYR A 327 -14.65 -6.20 -11.51
CA TYR A 327 -15.39 -6.26 -12.76
C TYR A 327 -16.84 -6.72 -12.56
N ARG A 328 -17.05 -7.81 -11.81
CA ARG A 328 -18.38 -8.39 -11.56
C ARG A 328 -19.30 -7.47 -10.75
N HIS A 329 -18.73 -6.51 -10.01
CA HIS A 329 -19.48 -5.55 -9.19
C HIS A 329 -19.60 -4.17 -9.86
N GLY A 330 -19.27 -4.08 -11.16
CA GLY A 330 -19.46 -2.86 -11.95
C GLY A 330 -18.45 -1.75 -11.64
N ILE A 331 -17.32 -2.09 -11.03
CA ILE A 331 -16.16 -1.19 -10.89
C ILE A 331 -15.42 -1.18 -12.23
N ASN A 332 -15.11 0.02 -12.71
CA ASN A 332 -14.53 0.25 -14.04
C ASN A 332 -13.11 0.82 -13.99
N THR A 333 -12.64 1.21 -12.80
CA THR A 333 -11.34 1.87 -12.61
C THR A 333 -10.70 1.40 -11.31
N VAL A 334 -9.37 1.30 -11.29
CA VAL A 334 -8.58 1.18 -10.08
C VAL A 334 -7.60 2.34 -9.98
N ARG A 335 -7.52 2.95 -8.79
CA ARG A 335 -6.49 3.95 -8.44
C ARG A 335 -5.38 3.22 -7.69
N ILE A 336 -4.15 3.34 -8.17
CA ILE A 336 -3.02 2.54 -7.70
C ILE A 336 -1.95 3.47 -7.09
N PRO A 337 -1.92 3.59 -5.76
CA PRO A 337 -0.86 4.29 -5.04
C PRO A 337 0.51 3.72 -5.35
N VAL A 338 1.49 4.56 -5.71
CA VAL A 338 2.89 4.18 -5.90
C VAL A 338 3.82 5.17 -5.19
N GLY A 339 4.91 4.65 -4.63
CA GLY A 339 5.96 5.49 -4.04
C GLY A 339 7.02 5.88 -5.07
N TRP A 340 7.65 7.03 -4.85
CA TRP A 340 8.68 7.60 -5.74
C TRP A 340 9.83 6.63 -6.07
N TRP A 341 10.14 5.71 -5.16
CA TRP A 341 11.18 4.71 -5.34
C TRP A 341 10.94 3.78 -6.53
N ILE A 342 9.71 3.67 -7.03
CA ILE A 342 9.34 2.85 -8.20
C ILE A 342 10.16 3.18 -9.46
N ALA A 343 10.58 4.44 -9.64
CA ALA A 343 11.37 4.86 -10.80
C ALA A 343 12.81 4.32 -10.79
N TYR A 344 13.24 3.74 -9.67
CA TYR A 344 14.59 3.24 -9.44
C TYR A 344 14.64 1.70 -9.32
N ASP A 345 13.55 1.02 -9.64
CA ASP A 345 13.53 -0.45 -9.65
C ASP A 345 14.57 -1.04 -10.63
N PRO A 346 15.20 -2.19 -10.28
CA PRO A 346 14.93 -3.03 -9.11
C PRO A 346 15.68 -2.63 -7.83
N ASP A 347 16.54 -1.60 -7.89
CA ASP A 347 17.48 -1.22 -6.83
C ASP A 347 17.23 0.22 -6.36
N PRO A 348 16.09 0.50 -5.71
CA PRO A 348 15.78 1.85 -5.25
C PRO A 348 16.72 2.32 -4.12
N PRO A 349 16.77 3.64 -3.88
CA PRO A 349 17.52 4.18 -2.74
C PRO A 349 17.03 3.60 -1.41
N ALA A 350 17.96 3.31 -0.51
CA ALA A 350 17.65 2.82 0.83
C ALA A 350 16.78 3.84 1.62
N PRO A 351 15.89 3.37 2.52
CA PRO A 351 15.67 1.97 2.89
C PRO A 351 14.66 1.23 1.99
N PHE A 352 14.12 1.88 0.95
CA PHE A 352 13.06 1.32 0.12
C PHE A 352 13.48 0.03 -0.60
N ILE A 353 12.47 -0.79 -0.92
CA ILE A 353 12.67 -2.10 -1.54
C ILE A 353 11.94 -2.19 -2.87
N GLY A 354 12.68 -2.55 -3.91
CA GLY A 354 12.15 -2.64 -5.27
C GLY A 354 11.25 -3.84 -5.54
N GLY A 355 10.72 -3.91 -6.76
CA GLY A 355 9.72 -4.90 -7.19
C GLY A 355 8.30 -4.33 -7.24
N THR A 356 8.15 -3.02 -7.07
CA THR A 356 6.87 -2.32 -7.21
C THR A 356 6.50 -2.15 -8.69
N LEU A 357 7.49 -1.96 -9.57
CA LEU A 357 7.29 -1.77 -11.00
C LEU A 357 6.72 -3.03 -11.67
N GLU A 358 7.26 -4.21 -11.35
CA GLU A 358 6.74 -5.48 -11.86
C GLU A 358 5.28 -5.72 -11.42
N ALA A 359 4.96 -5.40 -10.17
CA ALA A 359 3.60 -5.52 -9.66
C ALA A 359 2.63 -4.54 -10.35
N LEU A 360 3.08 -3.31 -10.64
CA LEU A 360 2.30 -2.35 -11.42
C LEU A 360 2.06 -2.83 -12.86
N ASP A 361 3.08 -3.36 -13.54
CA ASP A 361 2.94 -3.92 -14.90
C ASP A 361 1.91 -5.07 -14.93
N ASN A 362 1.91 -5.92 -13.89
CA ASN A 362 0.91 -6.98 -13.73
C ASN A 362 -0.50 -6.40 -13.54
N ALA A 363 -0.66 -5.37 -12.71
CA ALA A 363 -1.94 -4.68 -12.53
C ALA A 363 -2.49 -4.15 -13.85
N PHE A 364 -1.66 -3.50 -14.67
CA PHE A 364 -2.04 -2.99 -15.99
C PHE A 364 -2.48 -4.11 -16.93
N SER A 365 -1.81 -5.26 -16.88
CA SER A 365 -2.17 -6.45 -17.66
C SER A 365 -3.53 -7.03 -17.23
N TRP A 366 -3.79 -7.13 -15.92
CA TRP A 366 -5.07 -7.57 -15.38
C TRP A 366 -6.19 -6.57 -15.70
N ALA A 367 -5.91 -5.28 -15.56
CA ALA A 367 -6.84 -4.20 -15.88
C ALA A 367 -7.30 -4.29 -17.34
N GLN A 368 -6.37 -4.45 -18.27
CA GLN A 368 -6.69 -4.64 -19.69
C GLN A 368 -7.55 -5.89 -19.92
N ALA A 369 -7.25 -7.02 -19.27
CA ALA A 369 -8.01 -8.26 -19.43
C ALA A 369 -9.47 -8.15 -18.95
N TYR A 370 -9.72 -7.34 -17.92
CA TYR A 370 -11.06 -7.10 -17.37
C TYR A 370 -11.70 -5.78 -17.83
N ASN A 371 -11.10 -5.09 -18.80
CA ASN A 371 -11.56 -3.78 -19.27
C ASN A 371 -11.74 -2.74 -18.13
N ILE A 372 -10.88 -2.83 -17.13
CA ILE A 372 -10.73 -1.87 -16.03
C ILE A 372 -9.64 -0.88 -16.44
N LYS A 373 -9.82 0.39 -16.11
CA LYS A 373 -8.80 1.42 -16.29
C LYS A 373 -7.95 1.62 -15.04
N CYS A 374 -6.75 2.14 -15.22
CA CYS A 374 -5.81 2.45 -14.15
C CYS A 374 -5.57 3.96 -14.07
N ILE A 375 -5.70 4.49 -12.85
CA ILE A 375 -5.10 5.75 -12.45
C ILE A 375 -3.83 5.39 -11.67
N ILE A 376 -2.67 5.86 -12.13
CA ILE A 376 -1.43 5.77 -11.35
C ILE A 376 -1.40 6.98 -10.43
N ASP A 377 -1.25 6.74 -9.13
CA ASP A 377 -1.22 7.81 -8.13
C ASP A 377 0.15 7.87 -7.45
N LEU A 378 0.88 8.97 -7.64
CA LEU A 378 2.13 9.20 -6.91
C LEU A 378 1.83 9.55 -5.45
N HIS A 379 1.73 8.51 -4.64
CA HIS A 379 1.21 8.55 -3.29
C HIS A 379 2.25 8.99 -2.25
N ALA A 380 3.52 8.68 -2.49
CA ALA A 380 4.63 9.07 -1.63
C ALA A 380 5.75 9.73 -2.44
N ALA A 381 6.08 10.98 -2.11
CA ALA A 381 7.17 11.73 -2.74
C ALA A 381 8.42 11.80 -1.83
N PRO A 382 9.63 12.04 -2.39
CA PRO A 382 10.85 12.20 -1.60
C PRO A 382 10.67 13.31 -0.55
N GLY A 383 11.14 13.04 0.68
CA GLY A 383 10.97 13.96 1.81
C GLY A 383 9.57 14.03 2.41
N SER A 384 8.59 13.30 1.87
CA SER A 384 7.17 13.33 2.25
C SER A 384 6.51 14.70 2.05
N GLN A 385 5.34 14.68 1.41
CA GLN A 385 4.52 15.87 1.16
C GLN A 385 3.52 16.18 2.28
N ASN A 386 3.38 15.32 3.29
CA ASN A 386 2.39 15.52 4.36
C ASN A 386 2.78 15.00 5.76
N GLY A 387 3.95 14.39 5.91
CA GLY A 387 4.44 13.90 7.22
C GLY A 387 3.75 12.65 7.73
N MET A 388 3.02 11.92 6.90
CA MET A 388 2.30 10.72 7.30
C MET A 388 2.97 9.43 6.78
N GLU A 389 2.53 8.29 7.29
CA GLU A 389 3.08 6.97 6.95
C GLU A 389 2.83 6.59 5.49
N HIS A 390 1.67 6.95 4.95
CA HIS A 390 1.28 6.67 3.56
C HIS A 390 2.06 7.53 2.55
N SER A 391 2.70 8.63 2.96
CA SER A 391 3.69 9.35 2.14
C SER A 391 5.14 8.96 2.44
N ALA A 392 5.33 7.87 3.19
CA ALA A 392 6.61 7.33 3.62
C ALA A 392 7.50 8.34 4.37
N SER A 393 6.90 9.21 5.19
CA SER A 393 7.66 10.08 6.09
C SER A 393 8.51 9.23 7.05
N ARG A 394 9.76 9.62 7.25
CA ARG A 394 10.66 8.95 8.20
C ARG A 394 10.19 9.18 9.64
N ASP A 395 9.92 10.43 9.99
CA ASP A 395 9.68 10.82 11.38
C ASP A 395 8.52 11.80 11.58
N GLY A 396 7.77 12.05 10.52
CA GLY A 396 6.67 12.99 10.49
C GLY A 396 7.04 14.37 9.94
N SER A 397 8.29 14.57 9.48
CA SER A 397 8.66 15.76 8.72
C SER A 397 7.99 15.81 7.34
N THR A 398 7.84 17.04 6.84
CA THR A 398 7.38 17.34 5.48
C THR A 398 8.47 18.15 4.79
N ASP A 399 9.38 17.46 4.11
CA ASP A 399 10.56 18.06 3.48
C ASP A 399 10.43 18.11 1.95
N TRP A 400 9.32 17.60 1.37
CA TRP A 400 9.07 17.62 -0.07
C TRP A 400 9.19 19.00 -0.76
N PRO A 401 8.80 20.15 -0.15
CA PRO A 401 8.94 21.46 -0.77
C PRO A 401 10.39 21.91 -1.07
N ASN A 402 11.38 21.05 -0.83
CA ASN A 402 12.76 21.21 -1.27
C ASN A 402 12.90 21.05 -2.81
N PRO A 403 13.66 21.93 -3.49
CA PRO A 403 13.86 21.85 -4.94
C PRO A 403 14.39 20.51 -5.47
N ASP A 404 15.27 19.83 -4.73
CA ASP A 404 15.84 18.54 -5.13
C ASP A 404 14.78 17.43 -5.06
N HIS A 405 13.97 17.42 -3.99
CA HIS A 405 12.84 16.50 -3.85
C HIS A 405 11.78 16.73 -4.95
N ILE A 406 11.48 17.99 -5.29
CA ILE A 406 10.55 18.32 -6.39
C ILE A 406 11.11 17.84 -7.73
N SER A 407 12.40 18.07 -8.00
CA SER A 407 13.06 17.61 -9.23
C SER A 407 13.00 16.09 -9.36
N GLN A 408 13.26 15.38 -8.26
CA GLN A 408 13.15 13.92 -8.19
C GLN A 408 11.69 13.45 -8.39
N THR A 409 10.72 14.16 -7.82
CA THR A 409 9.29 13.86 -8.01
C THR A 409 8.89 14.01 -9.49
N LEU A 410 9.32 15.09 -10.16
CA LEU A 410 9.09 15.30 -11.59
C LEU A 410 9.75 14.20 -12.45
N HIS A 411 10.93 13.72 -12.06
CA HIS A 411 11.59 12.59 -12.73
C HIS A 411 10.72 11.32 -12.66
N VAL A 412 10.11 11.03 -11.51
CA VAL A 412 9.19 9.90 -11.35
C VAL A 412 7.98 10.04 -12.26
N ILE A 413 7.41 11.24 -12.38
CA ILE A 413 6.29 11.51 -13.31
C ILE A 413 6.70 11.28 -14.77
N ASP A 414 7.89 11.74 -15.20
CA ASP A 414 8.39 11.50 -16.57
C ASP A 414 8.57 9.99 -16.82
N PHE A 415 9.13 9.27 -15.85
CA PHE A 415 9.28 7.82 -15.91
C PHE A 415 7.93 7.10 -16.08
N LEU A 416 6.96 7.36 -15.20
CA LEU A 416 5.64 6.71 -15.24
C LEU A 416 4.88 7.07 -16.52
N ALA A 417 4.88 8.35 -16.92
CA ALA A 417 4.22 8.80 -18.14
C ALA A 417 4.84 8.15 -19.38
N SER A 418 6.17 8.12 -19.49
CA SER A 418 6.86 7.52 -20.64
C SER A 418 6.56 6.03 -20.80
N ARG A 419 6.46 5.29 -19.69
CA ARG A 419 6.21 3.85 -19.68
C ARG A 419 4.77 3.50 -20.06
N TYR A 420 3.80 4.16 -19.44
CA TYR A 420 2.39 3.74 -19.52
C TYR A 420 1.55 4.52 -20.52
N ALA A 421 2.06 5.64 -21.10
CA ALA A 421 1.29 6.52 -21.98
C ALA A 421 0.56 5.82 -23.14
N ARG A 422 1.10 4.72 -23.64
CA ARG A 422 0.51 3.93 -24.75
C ARG A 422 -0.26 2.70 -24.30
N HIS A 423 -0.29 2.41 -23.01
CA HIS A 423 -1.00 1.24 -22.49
C HIS A 423 -2.51 1.50 -22.53
N PRO A 424 -3.33 0.62 -23.12
CA PRO A 424 -4.76 0.87 -23.30
C PRO A 424 -5.54 0.95 -21.98
N ALA A 425 -5.02 0.37 -20.90
CA ALA A 425 -5.61 0.49 -19.56
C ALA A 425 -5.30 1.82 -18.85
N LEU A 426 -4.35 2.64 -19.32
CA LEU A 426 -4.08 3.93 -18.67
C LEU A 426 -5.27 4.88 -18.85
N LEU A 427 -5.81 5.41 -17.76
CA LEU A 427 -6.77 6.51 -17.75
C LEU A 427 -6.12 7.82 -17.37
N GLY A 428 -5.30 7.83 -16.32
CA GLY A 428 -4.66 9.06 -15.86
C GLY A 428 -3.48 8.83 -14.93
N ILE A 429 -2.79 9.92 -14.65
CA ILE A 429 -1.68 9.99 -13.70
C ILE A 429 -2.00 11.12 -12.73
N GLU A 430 -2.07 10.78 -11.44
CA GLU A 430 -2.15 11.74 -10.36
C GLU A 430 -0.75 12.13 -9.91
N LEU A 431 -0.51 13.44 -9.91
CA LEU A 431 0.84 13.99 -9.80
C LEU A 431 1.38 13.93 -8.38
N LEU A 432 0.53 14.05 -7.36
CA LEU A 432 0.93 14.00 -5.95
C LEU A 432 -0.31 13.85 -5.07
N ASN A 433 -0.32 12.81 -4.24
CA ASN A 433 -1.37 12.57 -3.26
C ASN A 433 -1.25 13.52 -2.05
N GLU A 434 -2.37 14.11 -1.62
CA GLU A 434 -2.55 14.78 -0.32
C GLU A 434 -1.38 15.65 0.19
N PRO A 435 -0.88 16.65 -0.56
CA PRO A 435 0.09 17.61 -0.02
C PRO A 435 -0.47 18.36 1.20
N SER A 436 0.32 18.56 2.26
CA SER A 436 -0.13 19.27 3.46
C SER A 436 -0.34 20.76 3.23
N ALA A 437 -1.53 21.29 3.52
CA ALA A 437 -1.83 22.72 3.41
C ALA A 437 -0.97 23.57 4.36
N ALA A 438 -0.56 23.01 5.49
CA ALA A 438 0.23 23.71 6.51
C ALA A 438 1.73 23.77 6.16
N ALA A 439 2.25 22.75 5.49
CA ALA A 439 3.69 22.61 5.23
C ALA A 439 4.09 22.83 3.77
N VAL A 440 3.17 22.66 2.82
CA VAL A 440 3.43 22.82 1.38
C VAL A 440 2.86 24.17 0.89
N PRO A 441 3.71 25.13 0.52
CA PRO A 441 3.28 26.40 -0.09
C PRO A 441 2.54 26.17 -1.41
N LEU A 442 1.44 26.90 -1.60
CA LEU A 442 0.56 26.74 -2.77
C LEU A 442 1.28 27.08 -4.08
N ASP A 443 2.12 28.10 -4.10
CA ASP A 443 2.89 28.53 -5.28
C ASP A 443 3.91 27.47 -5.70
N THR A 444 4.60 26.85 -4.73
CA THR A 444 5.47 25.70 -4.96
C THR A 444 4.69 24.52 -5.56
N LEU A 445 3.53 24.20 -4.99
CA LEU A 445 2.69 23.09 -5.46
C LEU A 445 2.14 23.34 -6.88
N VAL A 446 1.62 24.53 -7.16
CA VAL A 446 1.11 24.91 -8.49
C VAL A 446 2.23 24.89 -9.53
N SER A 447 3.43 25.34 -9.17
CA SER A 447 4.61 25.26 -10.05
C SER A 447 4.95 23.81 -10.40
N TYR A 448 4.95 22.91 -9.40
CA TYR A 448 5.13 21.48 -9.61
C TYR A 448 4.04 20.89 -10.51
N TYR A 449 2.76 21.16 -10.24
CA TYR A 449 1.64 20.65 -11.04
C TYR A 449 1.69 21.12 -12.50
N LYS A 450 2.07 22.38 -12.76
CA LYS A 450 2.26 22.87 -14.13
C LYS A 450 3.36 22.11 -14.86
N GLN A 451 4.48 21.84 -14.19
CA GLN A 451 5.58 21.08 -14.79
C GLN A 451 5.19 19.62 -15.03
N GLY A 452 4.58 18.96 -14.04
CA GLY A 452 4.08 17.59 -14.17
C GLY A 452 3.03 17.45 -15.28
N TYR A 453 2.13 18.42 -15.42
CA TYR A 453 1.18 18.48 -16.53
C TYR A 453 1.89 18.47 -17.90
N GLN A 454 2.91 19.31 -18.09
CA GLN A 454 3.67 19.34 -19.34
C GLN A 454 4.42 18.02 -19.60
N ILE A 455 4.96 17.40 -18.56
CA ILE A 455 5.62 16.10 -18.66
C ILE A 455 4.65 15.02 -19.13
N VAL A 456 3.45 14.92 -18.56
CA VAL A 456 2.46 13.94 -19.02
C VAL A 456 2.05 14.23 -20.46
N ARG A 457 1.85 15.51 -20.83
CA ARG A 457 1.48 15.92 -22.19
C ARG A 457 2.55 15.64 -23.25
N LYS A 458 3.83 15.58 -22.87
CA LYS A 458 4.93 15.13 -23.74
C LYS A 458 4.70 13.72 -24.28
N TYR A 459 4.08 12.83 -23.50
CA TYR A 459 3.90 11.42 -23.86
C TYR A 459 2.46 11.04 -24.23
N SER A 460 1.47 11.73 -23.68
CA SER A 460 0.05 11.45 -23.95
C SER A 460 -0.83 12.69 -23.94
N SER A 461 -1.54 12.91 -25.05
CA SER A 461 -2.63 13.89 -25.14
C SER A 461 -3.96 13.38 -24.56
N ALA A 462 -4.08 12.07 -24.34
CA ALA A 462 -5.33 11.41 -23.93
C ALA A 462 -5.39 11.12 -22.43
N ALA A 463 -4.25 10.86 -21.77
CA ALA A 463 -4.23 10.58 -20.34
C ALA A 463 -4.68 11.81 -19.52
N TYR A 464 -5.57 11.60 -18.57
CA TYR A 464 -5.94 12.63 -17.60
C TYR A 464 -4.76 12.93 -16.69
N VAL A 465 -4.51 14.21 -16.44
CA VAL A 465 -3.59 14.67 -15.39
C VAL A 465 -4.46 15.00 -14.19
N ILE A 466 -4.19 14.36 -13.06
CA ILE A 466 -4.96 14.51 -11.84
C ILE A 466 -4.08 15.25 -10.81
N VAL A 467 -4.66 16.24 -10.14
CA VAL A 467 -3.99 17.04 -9.11
C VAL A 467 -4.80 16.99 -7.82
N CYS A 468 -4.18 16.54 -6.72
CA CYS A 468 -4.86 16.44 -5.43
C CYS A 468 -4.92 17.81 -4.75
N GLN A 469 -6.04 18.09 -4.07
CA GLN A 469 -6.15 19.22 -3.15
C GLN A 469 -5.11 19.13 -2.03
N ARG A 470 -4.75 20.26 -1.43
CA ARG A 470 -3.98 20.23 -0.18
C ARG A 470 -4.88 19.77 0.97
N ILE A 471 -4.41 18.84 1.78
CA ILE A 471 -5.14 18.38 2.97
C ILE A 471 -4.95 19.33 4.15
N GLY A 472 -6.01 19.54 4.92
CA GLY A 472 -6.06 20.53 6.00
C GLY A 472 -6.95 21.72 5.63
N ASN A 473 -6.63 22.91 6.13
CA ASN A 473 -7.43 24.12 5.92
C ASN A 473 -7.10 24.80 4.56
N ALA A 474 -7.48 24.15 3.46
CA ALA A 474 -7.35 24.68 2.10
C ALA A 474 -8.67 24.55 1.34
N ASP A 475 -8.99 25.55 0.51
CA ASP A 475 -10.14 25.52 -0.38
C ASP A 475 -9.70 24.93 -1.73
N PRO A 476 -10.29 23.82 -2.22
CA PRO A 476 -9.92 23.23 -3.51
C PRO A 476 -10.09 24.18 -4.70
N LEU A 477 -10.87 25.25 -4.57
CA LEU A 477 -10.99 26.29 -5.61
C LEU A 477 -9.64 26.97 -5.92
N GLU A 478 -8.67 26.92 -5.01
CA GLU A 478 -7.31 27.42 -5.23
C GLU A 478 -6.64 26.76 -6.46
N LEU A 479 -6.95 25.49 -6.75
CA LEU A 479 -6.42 24.76 -7.90
C LEU A 479 -7.17 25.05 -9.21
N TYR A 480 -8.45 25.43 -9.14
CA TYR A 480 -9.26 25.79 -10.31
C TYR A 480 -8.77 27.10 -10.94
N GLN A 481 -8.34 28.04 -10.10
CA GLN A 481 -7.87 29.35 -10.52
C GLN A 481 -6.38 29.35 -10.91
N ALA A 482 -5.68 28.23 -10.72
CA ALA A 482 -4.23 28.15 -10.88
C ALA A 482 -3.75 28.04 -12.34
N ASN A 483 -4.66 27.84 -13.31
CA ASN A 483 -4.35 27.63 -14.74
C ASN A 483 -3.27 26.54 -14.95
N ILE A 484 -3.44 25.38 -14.31
CA ILE A 484 -2.45 24.28 -14.35
C ILE A 484 -2.33 23.66 -15.76
N GLY A 485 -3.45 23.50 -16.45
CA GLY A 485 -3.51 22.86 -17.76
C GLY A 485 -4.81 23.18 -18.49
N SER A 486 -4.82 23.02 -19.82
CA SER A 486 -5.93 23.47 -20.67
C SER A 486 -6.97 22.39 -21.01
N HIS A 487 -6.63 21.11 -20.85
CA HIS A 487 -7.49 19.97 -21.18
C HIS A 487 -7.07 18.69 -20.44
N HIS A 488 -8.03 17.76 -20.29
CA HIS A 488 -7.90 16.50 -19.56
C HIS A 488 -7.22 16.69 -18.19
N LEU A 489 -7.67 17.71 -17.46
CA LEU A 489 -7.22 18.04 -16.11
C LEU A 489 -8.35 17.72 -15.13
N VAL A 490 -7.99 17.08 -14.01
CA VAL A 490 -8.91 16.66 -12.95
C VAL A 490 -8.36 17.15 -11.62
N VAL A 491 -9.22 17.71 -10.76
CA VAL A 491 -8.89 17.95 -9.36
C VAL A 491 -9.45 16.80 -8.53
N ASP A 492 -8.60 16.21 -7.70
CA ASP A 492 -8.95 15.16 -6.76
C ASP A 492 -9.25 15.72 -5.36
N LEU A 493 -10.37 15.27 -4.78
CA LEU A 493 -10.85 15.64 -3.46
C LEU A 493 -11.05 14.37 -2.62
N HIS A 494 -10.59 14.42 -1.37
CA HIS A 494 -10.71 13.32 -0.44
C HIS A 494 -11.69 13.67 0.66
N TYR A 495 -12.69 12.82 0.88
CA TYR A 495 -13.82 13.11 1.75
C TYR A 495 -14.02 12.03 2.81
N TYR A 496 -13.79 12.44 4.07
CA TYR A 496 -13.89 11.59 5.25
C TYR A 496 -14.78 12.25 6.34
N ASN A 497 -15.62 11.45 7.02
CA ASN A 497 -16.50 11.90 8.14
C ASN A 497 -15.96 11.51 9.52
N LEU A 498 -14.63 11.42 9.72
CA LEU A 498 -14.09 10.85 10.96
C LEU A 498 -12.77 11.41 11.49
N PHE A 499 -12.09 12.29 10.75
CA PHE A 499 -10.80 12.84 11.17
C PHE A 499 -10.88 14.20 11.86
N ASP A 500 -12.03 14.87 11.76
CA ASP A 500 -12.29 16.14 12.45
C ASP A 500 -13.18 15.92 13.68
N ASN A 501 -12.85 16.59 14.79
CA ASN A 501 -13.64 16.59 16.02
C ASN A 501 -15.09 17.02 15.81
N PHE A 502 -15.37 17.77 14.74
CA PHE A 502 -16.69 18.13 14.27
C PHE A 502 -17.63 16.92 14.13
N PHE A 503 -17.12 15.75 13.72
CA PHE A 503 -17.94 14.56 13.48
C PHE A 503 -18.17 13.70 14.73
N VAL A 504 -17.36 13.86 15.79
CA VAL A 504 -17.33 12.94 16.96
C VAL A 504 -18.70 12.78 17.63
N ASN A 505 -19.51 13.84 17.65
CA ASN A 505 -20.82 13.83 18.31
C ASN A 505 -22.00 13.80 17.32
N MET A 506 -21.75 13.54 16.03
CA MET A 506 -22.80 13.49 15.02
C MET A 506 -23.53 12.14 15.03
N SER A 507 -24.87 12.18 14.95
CA SER A 507 -25.65 10.98 14.69
C SER A 507 -25.49 10.48 13.24
N ALA A 508 -25.99 9.29 12.93
CA ALA A 508 -26.05 8.80 11.54
C ALA A 508 -26.80 9.81 10.63
N VAL A 509 -27.91 10.37 11.11
CA VAL A 509 -28.69 11.37 10.37
C VAL A 509 -27.90 12.66 10.17
N ASP A 510 -27.20 13.15 11.19
CA ASP A 510 -26.39 14.38 11.07
C ASP A 510 -25.26 14.21 10.05
N ASN A 511 -24.60 13.05 10.05
CA ASN A 511 -23.58 12.70 9.06
C ASN A 511 -24.14 12.70 7.63
N MET A 512 -25.31 12.10 7.41
CA MET A 512 -25.97 12.12 6.09
C MET A 512 -26.38 13.54 5.68
N GLN A 513 -26.91 14.33 6.61
CA GLN A 513 -27.28 15.73 6.35
C GLN A 513 -26.06 16.60 6.02
N PHE A 514 -24.91 16.32 6.63
CA PHE A 514 -23.66 17.00 6.29
C PHE A 514 -23.26 16.76 4.82
N ILE A 515 -23.41 15.52 4.32
CA ILE A 515 -23.09 15.20 2.92
C ILE A 515 -23.96 16.03 1.96
N TYR A 516 -25.28 16.07 2.15
CA TYR A 516 -26.17 16.86 1.30
C TYR A 516 -25.95 18.37 1.43
N LYS A 517 -25.70 18.88 2.64
CA LYS A 517 -25.61 20.34 2.85
C LYS A 517 -24.24 20.91 2.49
N SER A 518 -23.17 20.16 2.72
CA SER A 518 -21.80 20.64 2.54
C SER A 518 -21.16 20.07 1.28
N ARG A 519 -21.07 18.74 1.16
CA ARG A 519 -20.33 18.10 0.07
C ARG A 519 -21.02 18.26 -1.28
N GLU A 520 -22.33 18.09 -1.33
CA GLU A 520 -23.08 18.31 -2.56
C GLU A 520 -22.98 19.78 -3.01
N ALA A 521 -23.13 20.74 -2.09
CA ALA A 521 -22.99 22.16 -2.40
C ALA A 521 -21.59 22.50 -2.94
N GLN A 522 -20.53 21.94 -2.34
CA GLN A 522 -19.16 22.11 -2.83
C GLN A 522 -18.98 21.50 -4.23
N LEU A 523 -19.49 20.29 -4.47
CA LEU A 523 -19.43 19.65 -5.78
C LEU A 523 -20.19 20.44 -6.85
N GLN A 524 -21.37 20.97 -6.53
CA GLN A 524 -22.15 21.82 -7.43
C GLN A 524 -21.38 23.11 -7.77
N ALA A 525 -20.76 23.74 -6.76
CA ALA A 525 -19.94 24.94 -6.97
C ALA A 525 -18.75 24.66 -7.89
N LEU A 526 -18.00 23.58 -7.65
CA LEU A 526 -16.84 23.20 -8.46
C LEU A 526 -17.22 22.83 -9.89
N ASN A 527 -18.27 22.02 -10.06
CA ASN A 527 -18.78 21.67 -11.40
C ASN A 527 -19.28 22.90 -12.18
N SER A 528 -19.74 23.95 -11.48
CA SER A 528 -20.20 25.20 -12.10
C SER A 528 -19.06 26.19 -12.39
N ALA A 529 -17.87 25.97 -11.84
CA ALA A 529 -16.75 26.92 -11.91
C ALA A 529 -16.02 26.97 -13.27
N ASN A 530 -16.51 26.28 -14.29
CA ASN A 530 -15.90 26.17 -15.63
C ASN A 530 -14.37 25.90 -15.55
N GLY A 531 -14.00 24.80 -14.87
CA GLY A 531 -12.62 24.43 -14.59
C GLY A 531 -12.33 22.95 -14.86
N PRO A 532 -11.32 22.37 -14.17
CA PRO A 532 -11.03 20.94 -14.22
C PRO A 532 -12.23 20.07 -13.88
N LEU A 533 -12.19 18.79 -14.28
CA LEU A 533 -13.16 17.81 -13.80
C LEU A 533 -12.91 17.50 -12.31
N VAL A 534 -13.92 17.00 -11.60
CA VAL A 534 -13.83 16.65 -10.17
C VAL A 534 -13.80 15.13 -10.01
N LEU A 535 -12.81 14.62 -9.31
CA LEU A 535 -12.75 13.26 -8.79
C LEU A 535 -12.94 13.30 -7.26
N ILE A 536 -13.77 12.41 -6.72
CA ILE A 536 -13.72 12.07 -5.29
C ILE A 536 -12.84 10.83 -5.14
N GLY A 537 -11.52 11.00 -5.12
CA GLY A 537 -10.54 9.93 -5.25
C GLY A 537 -10.44 9.05 -4.02
N GLU A 538 -10.87 9.57 -2.87
CA GLU A 538 -10.96 8.81 -1.63
C GLU A 538 -12.21 9.14 -0.82
N TRP A 539 -12.91 8.08 -0.42
CA TRP A 539 -14.02 8.08 0.53
C TRP A 539 -14.23 6.66 1.06
N VAL A 540 -14.90 6.51 2.20
CA VAL A 540 -15.09 5.23 2.90
C VAL A 540 -16.53 5.06 3.39
N ASN A 541 -16.89 3.84 3.79
CA ASN A 541 -18.12 3.58 4.52
C ASN A 541 -17.93 3.60 6.05
N GLU A 542 -16.79 4.09 6.54
CA GLU A 542 -16.50 4.29 7.96
C GLU A 542 -16.72 5.76 8.37
N TRP A 543 -17.26 5.97 9.56
CA TRP A 543 -17.62 7.29 10.12
C TRP A 543 -17.55 7.36 11.65
N ASN A 544 -16.97 6.34 12.31
CA ASN A 544 -16.76 6.21 13.76
C ASN A 544 -18.01 6.31 14.65
N VAL A 545 -19.22 6.15 14.08
CA VAL A 545 -20.46 6.10 14.87
C VAL A 545 -20.56 4.78 15.62
N THR A 546 -20.45 4.81 16.95
CA THR A 546 -20.29 3.63 17.82
C THR A 546 -21.50 2.68 17.88
N ASN A 547 -22.67 3.10 17.40
CA ASN A 547 -23.92 2.31 17.42
C ASN A 547 -24.61 2.28 16.04
N GLY A 548 -23.88 2.47 14.95
CA GLY A 548 -24.46 2.39 13.60
C GLY A 548 -24.99 0.99 13.30
N SER A 549 -26.27 0.88 12.99
CA SER A 549 -26.86 -0.37 12.48
C SER A 549 -26.40 -0.63 11.05
N GLN A 550 -26.55 -1.87 10.56
CA GLN A 550 -26.29 -2.17 9.15
C GLN A 550 -27.09 -1.26 8.20
N THR A 551 -28.34 -0.94 8.55
CA THR A 551 -29.18 -0.01 7.78
C THR A 551 -28.58 1.40 7.78
N ASP A 552 -28.05 1.88 8.90
CA ASP A 552 -27.40 3.20 8.95
C ASP A 552 -26.19 3.26 8.00
N TYR A 553 -25.36 2.21 7.97
CA TYR A 553 -24.23 2.11 7.03
C TYR A 553 -24.70 2.01 5.57
N GLN A 554 -25.77 1.27 5.29
CA GLN A 554 -26.35 1.21 3.94
C GLN A 554 -26.87 2.58 3.49
N ASP A 555 -27.58 3.29 4.36
CA ASP A 555 -28.09 4.62 4.07
C ASP A 555 -26.96 5.64 3.89
N PHE A 556 -25.93 5.59 4.72
CA PHE A 556 -24.74 6.43 4.56
C PHE A 556 -24.03 6.20 3.24
N GLY A 557 -23.71 4.93 2.93
CA GLY A 557 -23.09 4.55 1.67
C GLY A 557 -23.94 4.98 0.47
N ARG A 558 -25.27 4.84 0.54
CA ARG A 558 -26.20 5.32 -0.49
C ARG A 558 -26.13 6.84 -0.65
N VAL A 559 -26.21 7.61 0.43
CA VAL A 559 -26.16 9.09 0.40
C VAL A 559 -24.82 9.57 -0.17
N GLN A 560 -23.70 8.94 0.23
CA GLN A 560 -22.39 9.21 -0.34
C GLN A 560 -22.37 8.95 -1.84
N LEU A 561 -22.84 7.78 -2.29
CA LEU A 561 -22.89 7.44 -3.72
C LEU A 561 -23.80 8.40 -4.51
N GLU A 562 -24.96 8.78 -3.99
CA GLU A 562 -25.86 9.77 -4.62
C GLU A 562 -25.13 11.09 -4.89
N VAL A 563 -24.43 11.62 -3.88
CA VAL A 563 -23.72 12.90 -3.98
C VAL A 563 -22.42 12.77 -4.77
N TYR A 564 -21.63 11.74 -4.56
CA TYR A 564 -20.33 11.55 -5.25
C TYR A 564 -20.49 11.19 -6.72
N ASN A 565 -21.63 10.60 -7.13
CA ASN A 565 -21.96 10.44 -8.54
C ASN A 565 -22.17 11.79 -9.27
N LEU A 566 -22.33 12.91 -8.55
CA LEU A 566 -22.38 14.25 -9.14
C LEU A 566 -21.00 14.76 -9.56
N ALA A 567 -19.91 14.24 -9.00
CA ALA A 567 -18.55 14.58 -9.41
C ALA A 567 -18.39 14.38 -10.92
N SER A 568 -17.79 15.35 -11.61
CA SER A 568 -17.77 15.37 -13.08
C SER A 568 -16.84 14.31 -13.69
N PHE A 569 -15.84 13.83 -12.95
CA PHE A 569 -15.00 12.70 -13.33
C PHE A 569 -15.45 11.38 -12.71
N GLY A 570 -15.92 11.39 -11.46
CA GLY A 570 -16.42 10.21 -10.74
C GLY A 570 -15.85 10.10 -9.33
N TRP A 571 -15.72 8.87 -8.82
CA TRP A 571 -15.25 8.60 -7.46
C TRP A 571 -14.42 7.32 -7.37
N ALA A 572 -13.58 7.20 -6.34
CA ALA A 572 -12.89 5.96 -5.99
C ALA A 572 -12.95 5.68 -4.48
N TYR A 573 -13.38 4.47 -4.11
CA TYR A 573 -13.50 4.06 -2.71
C TYR A 573 -12.13 3.71 -2.12
N TRP A 574 -11.84 4.14 -0.89
CA TRP A 574 -10.64 3.76 -0.15
C TRP A 574 -11.00 2.68 0.89
N THR A 575 -10.58 1.42 0.79
CA THR A 575 -9.71 0.77 -0.20
C THR A 575 -10.26 -0.65 -0.51
N LEU A 576 -9.69 -1.37 -1.46
CA LEU A 576 -10.17 -2.71 -1.84
C LEU A 576 -10.16 -3.70 -0.66
N LYS A 577 -9.06 -3.75 0.08
CA LYS A 577 -8.85 -4.68 1.20
C LYS A 577 -8.30 -3.95 2.41
N ASN A 578 -8.82 -4.27 3.58
CA ASN A 578 -8.39 -3.71 4.86
C ASN A 578 -8.72 -4.67 6.00
N ASP A 579 -7.86 -4.76 7.02
CA ASP A 579 -8.18 -5.56 8.21
C ASP A 579 -9.34 -4.93 9.04
N ARG A 580 -9.75 -3.69 8.74
CA ARG A 580 -10.92 -3.00 9.32
C ARG A 580 -12.15 -3.09 8.42
N PRO A 581 -13.29 -3.63 8.90
CA PRO A 581 -14.46 -3.95 8.07
C PRO A 581 -14.98 -2.84 7.16
N HIS A 582 -15.29 -1.65 7.69
CA HIS A 582 -15.94 -0.59 6.91
C HIS A 582 -14.97 0.22 6.04
N TRP A 583 -13.67 -0.04 6.14
CA TRP A 583 -12.64 0.45 5.22
C TRP A 583 -12.37 -0.52 4.07
N ASP A 584 -12.79 -1.78 4.22
CA ASP A 584 -12.62 -2.85 3.24
C ASP A 584 -13.81 -2.88 2.29
N PHE A 585 -13.59 -2.48 1.03
CA PHE A 585 -14.63 -2.48 0.01
C PHE A 585 -15.18 -3.89 -0.24
N GLU A 586 -14.32 -4.90 -0.37
CA GLU A 586 -14.73 -6.27 -0.64
C GLU A 586 -15.64 -6.82 0.48
N TRP A 587 -15.29 -6.55 1.74
CA TRP A 587 -16.06 -6.89 2.92
C TRP A 587 -17.40 -6.17 2.93
N ASN A 588 -17.43 -4.86 2.67
CA ASN A 588 -18.67 -4.08 2.62
C ASN A 588 -19.66 -4.64 1.59
N ILE A 589 -19.17 -5.01 0.40
CA ILE A 589 -20.00 -5.59 -0.66
C ILE A 589 -20.48 -6.99 -0.27
N LYS A 590 -19.59 -7.87 0.19
CA LYS A 590 -19.94 -9.25 0.56
C LYS A 590 -20.91 -9.34 1.74
N ASN A 591 -20.82 -8.40 2.67
CA ASN A 591 -21.65 -8.36 3.87
C ASN A 591 -22.84 -7.40 3.73
N ASN A 592 -23.06 -6.82 2.54
CA ASN A 592 -24.20 -5.95 2.24
C ASN A 592 -24.26 -4.69 3.13
N TYR A 593 -23.12 -4.10 3.47
CA TYR A 593 -23.00 -2.81 4.17
C TYR A 593 -22.91 -1.62 3.20
N LEU A 594 -22.41 -1.86 1.98
CA LEU A 594 -22.42 -0.89 0.88
C LEU A 594 -23.16 -1.47 -0.31
N GLN A 595 -24.15 -0.74 -0.83
CA GLN A 595 -24.92 -1.15 -2.00
C GLN A 595 -24.61 -0.21 -3.16
N LEU A 596 -23.79 -0.69 -4.09
CA LEU A 596 -23.64 -0.05 -5.39
C LEU A 596 -24.95 -0.24 -6.14
N GLY A 597 -25.83 0.77 -6.12
CA GLY A 597 -27.16 0.70 -6.73
C GLY A 597 -27.14 0.11 -8.14
N ASN A 598 -28.25 -0.52 -8.55
CA ASN A 598 -28.38 -1.16 -9.86
C ASN A 598 -27.89 -0.21 -10.96
N SER A 599 -26.85 -0.60 -11.71
CA SER A 599 -26.59 -0.03 -13.04
C SER A 599 -27.91 0.02 -13.83
N PRO A 600 -28.09 0.97 -14.76
CA PRO A 600 -29.28 1.01 -15.60
C PRO A 600 -29.56 -0.39 -16.16
N LYS A 601 -30.69 -0.96 -15.75
CA LYS A 601 -31.16 -2.27 -16.20
C LYS A 601 -31.47 -2.19 -17.69
N ASN A 602 -30.47 -2.43 -18.52
CA ASN A 602 -30.68 -2.89 -19.89
C ASN A 602 -30.27 -4.36 -20.00
N TRP A 603 -30.81 -5.19 -19.10
CA TRP A 603 -31.02 -6.59 -19.43
C TRP A 603 -32.17 -6.62 -20.43
N ASN A 604 -31.82 -6.71 -21.71
CA ASN A 604 -32.79 -6.95 -22.77
C ASN A 604 -33.32 -8.38 -22.58
N VAL A 605 -34.36 -8.54 -21.76
CA VAL A 605 -35.07 -9.80 -21.55
C VAL A 605 -35.92 -10.05 -22.80
N ASN A 606 -35.29 -10.46 -23.90
CA ASN A 606 -35.97 -10.90 -25.13
C ASN A 606 -35.25 -12.03 -25.87
N SER A 607 -34.34 -12.74 -25.21
CA SER A 607 -33.62 -13.89 -25.80
C SER A 607 -33.78 -15.20 -25.02
N LEU A 608 -34.73 -15.28 -24.08
CA LEU A 608 -35.03 -16.48 -23.29
C LEU A 608 -36.42 -17.05 -23.59
N VAL A 609 -36.78 -17.15 -24.87
CA VAL A 609 -37.83 -18.05 -25.37
C VAL A 609 -37.38 -18.55 -26.73
N LEU A 610 -36.59 -19.62 -26.76
CA LEU A 610 -36.40 -20.56 -27.88
C LEU A 610 -35.18 -21.42 -27.52
N LEU A 611 -35.40 -22.51 -26.77
CA LEU A 611 -34.61 -23.76 -26.78
C LEU A 611 -35.14 -24.69 -25.67
N GLY A 612 -36.45 -24.88 -25.65
CA GLY A 612 -37.14 -25.79 -24.76
C GLY A 612 -38.00 -26.79 -25.54
N SER A 613 -37.46 -27.40 -26.60
CA SER A 613 -38.09 -28.57 -27.26
C SER A 613 -37.08 -29.32 -28.16
N ALA A 614 -36.29 -30.21 -27.58
CA ALA A 614 -35.63 -31.36 -28.25
C ALA A 614 -34.99 -32.22 -27.15
N TYR A 615 -35.80 -32.93 -26.38
CA TYR A 615 -36.12 -34.37 -26.54
C TYR A 615 -35.08 -35.30 -25.89
N LEU A 616 -35.60 -36.09 -24.94
CA LEU A 616 -35.33 -37.50 -24.59
C LEU A 616 -33.91 -38.05 -24.75
#